data_AF-A0A355FD20-F1
#
_entry.id   AF-A0A355FD20-F1
#
_cell.length_a   1.000
_cell.length_b   1.000
_cell.length_c   1.000
_cell.angle_alpha   90.00
_cell.angle_beta   90.00
_cell.angle_gamma   90.00
#
_symmetry.space_group_name_H-M   'P 1'
#
loop_
_entity.id
_entity.type
_entity.pdbx_description
1 polymer ?
#
loop_
_entity_poly.entity_id
_entity_poly.type
_entity_poly.pdbx_seq_one_letter_code
_entity_poly.pdbx_strand_id
1 'polypeptide(L)'
;NASRAQAVVAKLQLEEAKEKIELQIHQDTYRIGESLKKQEMTRKNVEKAQENLMYAQEGFDAGVITSTDLLMAQTAWLSARSEYIDATVDVKLNNVYLKKSTGTLYQE
;
A
#
# COMPACT_ATOMS: atom_id res chain seq x y z
N ASN A 1 44.73 26.23 6.38
CA ASN A 1 44.01 25.50 7.45
C ASN A 1 42.50 25.50 7.26
N ALA A 2 41.83 26.64 7.07
CA ALA A 2 40.37 26.71 6.84
C ALA A 2 39.87 25.88 5.64
N SER A 3 40.54 25.94 4.48
CA SER A 3 40.14 25.16 3.28
C SER A 3 40.24 23.63 3.48
N ARG A 4 41.23 23.14 4.24
CA ARG A 4 41.33 21.70 4.57
C ARG A 4 40.20 21.27 5.51
N ALA A 5 39.88 22.09 6.51
CA ALA A 5 38.76 21.82 7.41
C ALA A 5 37.42 21.79 6.66
N GLN A 6 37.20 22.74 5.74
CA GLN A 6 36.01 22.76 4.88
C GLN A 6 35.92 21.50 3.99
N ALA A 7 37.03 21.05 3.40
CA ALA A 7 37.04 19.82 2.61
C ALA A 7 36.70 18.57 3.44
N VAL A 8 37.18 18.49 4.68
CA VAL A 8 36.84 17.38 5.59
C VAL A 8 35.36 17.41 5.96
N VAL A 9 34.81 18.59 6.30
CA VAL A 9 33.37 18.75 6.59
C VAL A 9 32.52 18.35 5.38
N ALA A 10 32.86 18.83 4.19
CA ALA A 10 32.15 18.48 2.95
C ALA A 10 32.19 16.97 2.67
N LYS A 11 33.33 16.31 2.93
CA LYS A 11 33.44 14.85 2.81
C LYS A 11 32.54 14.12 3.81
N LEU A 12 32.50 14.55 5.06
CA LEU A 12 31.62 13.96 6.08
C LEU A 12 30.14 14.13 5.73
N GLN A 13 29.75 15.32 5.26
CA GLN A 13 28.39 15.58 4.77
C GLN A 13 28.01 14.72 3.57
N LEU A 14 28.96 14.46 2.66
CA LEU A 14 28.75 13.56 1.53
C LEU A 14 28.52 12.12 1.98
N GLU A 15 29.32 11.60 2.91
CA GLU A 15 29.12 10.24 3.43
C GLU A 15 27.80 10.13 4.20
N GLU A 16 27.46 11.11 5.04
CA GLU A 16 26.16 11.15 5.73
C GLU A 16 24.98 11.17 4.75
N ALA A 17 25.09 11.92 3.65
CA ALA A 17 24.07 11.97 2.62
C ALA A 17 23.89 10.61 1.92
N LYS A 18 24.98 9.89 1.63
CA LYS A 18 24.93 8.55 1.03
C LYS A 18 24.26 7.54 1.97
N GLU A 19 24.67 7.50 3.23
CA GLU A 19 24.09 6.60 4.24
C GLU A 19 22.58 6.85 4.39
N LYS A 20 22.15 8.12 4.38
CA LYS A 20 20.73 8.48 4.41
C LYS A 20 19.96 8.01 3.18
N ILE A 21 20.55 8.12 1.99
CA ILE A 21 19.94 7.65 0.74
C ILE A 21 19.81 6.12 0.76
N GLU A 22 20.86 5.39 1.14
CA GLU A 22 20.82 3.93 1.26
C GLU A 22 19.74 3.47 2.24
N LEU A 23 19.68 4.10 3.42
CA LEU A 23 18.63 3.82 4.41
C LEU A 23 17.23 4.08 3.84
N GLN A 24 17.03 5.19 3.12
CA GLN A 24 15.74 5.53 2.51
C GLN A 24 15.31 4.49 1.47
N ILE A 25 16.22 4.07 0.59
CA ILE A 25 15.96 3.04 -0.43
C ILE A 25 15.56 1.72 0.23
N HIS A 26 16.27 1.31 1.28
CA HIS A 26 15.93 0.11 2.04
C HIS A 26 14.53 0.21 2.65
N GLN A 27 14.22 1.33 3.31
CA GLN A 27 12.90 1.56 3.91
C GLN A 27 11.78 1.53 2.87
N ASP A 28 11.96 2.18 1.72
CA ASP A 28 10.94 2.21 0.66
C ASP A 28 10.74 0.83 0.03
N THR A 29 11.81 0.04 -0.10
CA THR A 29 11.75 -1.35 -0.57
C THR A 29 10.96 -2.23 0.40
N TYR A 30 11.14 -2.06 1.70
CA TYR A 30 10.33 -2.77 2.70
C TYR A 30 8.86 -2.34 2.63
N ARG A 31 8.59 -1.04 2.58
CA ARG A 31 7.22 -0.49 2.51
C ARG A 31 6.43 -0.98 1.30
N ILE A 32 7.05 -1.01 0.11
CA ILE A 32 6.38 -1.54 -1.08
C ILE A 32 6.04 -3.02 -0.89
N GLY A 33 6.97 -3.81 -0.34
CA GLY A 33 6.74 -5.22 -0.03
C GLY A 33 5.58 -5.45 0.95
N GLU A 34 5.48 -4.64 2.01
CA GLU A 34 4.36 -4.70 2.95
C GLU A 34 3.04 -4.29 2.31
N SER A 35 3.02 -3.21 1.51
CA SER A 35 1.80 -2.77 0.82
C SER A 35 1.29 -3.80 -0.19
N LEU A 36 2.17 -4.52 -0.90
CA LEU A 36 1.78 -5.61 -1.79
C LEU A 36 1.12 -6.77 -1.04
N LYS A 37 1.67 -7.14 0.13
CA LYS A 37 1.05 -8.16 1.00
C LYS A 37 -0.32 -7.71 1.51
N LYS A 38 -0.47 -6.44 1.91
CA LYS A 38 -1.74 -5.86 2.34
C LYS A 38 -2.77 -5.84 1.20
N GLN A 39 -2.35 -5.47 -0.02
CA GLN A 39 -3.20 -5.52 -1.20
C GLN A 39 -3.70 -6.93 -1.48
N GLU A 40 -2.82 -7.94 -1.41
CA GLU A 40 -3.20 -9.33 -1.63
C GLU A 40 -4.16 -9.85 -0.55
N MET A 41 -3.95 -9.47 0.71
CA MET A 41 -4.87 -9.82 1.81
C MET A 41 -6.25 -9.20 1.61
N THR A 42 -6.32 -7.89 1.31
CA THR A 42 -7.58 -7.18 1.09
C THR A 42 -8.32 -7.69 -0.14
N ARG A 43 -7.60 -8.09 -1.21
CA ARG A 43 -8.18 -8.79 -2.37
C ARG A 43 -8.93 -10.04 -1.96
N LYS A 44 -8.31 -10.91 -1.16
CA LYS A 44 -8.96 -12.14 -0.65
C LYS A 44 -10.15 -11.85 0.25
N ASN A 45 -10.13 -10.75 1.01
CA ASN A 45 -11.27 -10.33 1.82
C ASN A 45 -12.44 -9.89 0.93
N VAL A 46 -12.19 -9.19 -0.18
CA VAL A 46 -13.22 -8.85 -1.17
C VAL A 46 -13.84 -10.11 -1.76
N GLU A 47 -13.03 -11.11 -2.14
CA GLU A 47 -13.51 -12.39 -2.69
C GLU A 47 -14.46 -13.09 -1.71
N LYS A 48 -14.07 -13.19 -0.43
CA LYS A 48 -14.91 -13.77 0.61
C LYS A 48 -16.20 -12.98 0.85
N ALA A 49 -16.12 -11.66 0.90
CA ALA A 49 -17.28 -10.81 1.11
C ALA A 49 -18.25 -10.86 -0.10
N GLN A 50 -17.71 -11.03 -1.30
CA GLN A 50 -18.49 -11.19 -2.52
C GLN A 50 -19.24 -12.52 -2.53
N GLU A 51 -18.59 -13.61 -2.12
CA GLU A 51 -19.24 -14.92 -1.96
C GLU A 51 -20.36 -14.84 -0.90
N ASN A 52 -20.11 -14.19 0.24
CA ASN A 52 -21.14 -13.99 1.26
C ASN A 52 -22.34 -13.17 0.74
N LEU A 53 -22.07 -12.11 -0.04
CA LEU A 53 -23.12 -11.33 -0.68
C LEU A 53 -23.93 -12.16 -1.69
N MET A 54 -23.27 -13.05 -2.44
CA MET A 54 -23.95 -13.95 -3.37
C MET A 54 -24.93 -14.88 -2.64
N TYR A 55 -24.51 -15.54 -1.56
CA TYR A 55 -25.41 -16.37 -0.76
C TYR A 55 -26.52 -15.57 -0.09
N ALA A 56 -26.24 -14.35 0.37
CA ALA A 56 -27.25 -13.48 0.94
C ALA A 56 -28.31 -13.09 -0.12
N GLN A 57 -27.89 -12.82 -1.35
CA GLN A 57 -28.81 -12.53 -2.44
C GLN A 57 -29.71 -13.74 -2.75
N GLU A 58 -29.13 -14.93 -2.89
CA GLU A 58 -29.89 -16.17 -3.12
C GLU A 58 -30.87 -16.46 -1.97
N GLY A 59 -30.43 -16.28 -0.73
CA GLY A 59 -31.29 -16.45 0.45
C GLY A 59 -32.43 -15.44 0.51
N PHE A 60 -32.20 -14.20 0.08
CA PHE A 60 -33.23 -13.17 0.05
C PHE A 60 -34.25 -13.45 -1.04
N ASP A 61 -33.80 -13.84 -2.23
CA ASP A 61 -34.64 -14.19 -3.36
C ASP A 61 -35.50 -15.45 -3.08
N ALA A 62 -34.95 -16.39 -2.30
CA ALA A 62 -35.69 -17.55 -1.79
C ALA A 62 -36.60 -17.23 -0.59
N GLY A 63 -36.56 -16.01 -0.04
CA GLY A 63 -37.35 -15.57 1.11
C GLY A 63 -36.92 -16.17 2.46
N VAL A 64 -35.70 -16.69 2.56
CA VAL A 64 -35.17 -17.35 3.77
C VAL A 64 -34.28 -16.45 4.64
N ILE A 65 -33.91 -15.27 4.16
CA ILE A 65 -33.28 -14.21 4.97
C ILE A 65 -34.04 -12.88 4.82
N THR A 66 -33.75 -11.93 5.70
CA THR A 66 -34.39 -10.60 5.65
C THR A 66 -33.64 -9.63 4.72
N SER A 67 -34.31 -8.55 4.33
CA SER A 67 -33.66 -7.44 3.59
C SER A 67 -32.55 -6.78 4.41
N THR A 68 -32.65 -6.79 5.74
CA THR A 68 -31.60 -6.32 6.65
C THR A 68 -30.34 -7.18 6.54
N ASP A 69 -30.48 -8.51 6.47
CA ASP A 69 -29.35 -9.42 6.32
C ASP A 69 -28.63 -9.24 4.98
N LEU A 70 -29.41 -9.07 3.90
CA LEU A 70 -28.87 -8.72 2.58
C LEU A 70 -28.11 -7.39 2.62
N LEU A 71 -28.68 -6.36 3.25
CA LEU A 71 -28.04 -5.04 3.39
C LEU A 71 -26.74 -5.11 4.18
N MET A 72 -26.68 -5.93 5.24
CA MET A 72 -25.44 -6.16 5.99
C MET A 72 -24.36 -6.79 5.10
N ALA A 73 -24.71 -7.80 4.29
CA ALA A 73 -23.77 -8.42 3.36
C ALA A 73 -23.28 -7.45 2.28
N GLN A 74 -24.16 -6.61 1.74
CA GLN A 74 -23.80 -5.55 0.78
C GLN A 74 -22.84 -4.54 1.40
N THR A 75 -23.10 -4.13 2.65
CA THR A 75 -22.25 -3.19 3.39
C THR A 75 -20.87 -3.78 3.66
N ALA A 76 -20.81 -5.05 4.08
CA ALA A 76 -19.55 -5.75 4.32
C ALA A 76 -18.71 -5.86 3.03
N TRP A 77 -19.34 -6.21 1.90
CA TRP A 77 -18.67 -6.25 0.60
C TRP A 77 -18.15 -4.87 0.17
N LEU A 78 -18.96 -3.82 0.34
CA LEU A 78 -18.54 -2.46 0.01
C LEU A 78 -17.36 -2.00 0.87
N SER A 79 -17.36 -2.32 2.17
CA SER A 79 -16.25 -2.02 3.07
C SER A 79 -14.96 -2.74 2.64
N ALA A 80 -15.04 -4.05 2.40
CA ALA A 80 -13.89 -4.83 1.94
C ALA A 80 -13.33 -4.30 0.60
N ARG A 81 -14.22 -3.89 -0.31
CA ARG A 81 -13.82 -3.32 -1.61
C ARG A 81 -13.13 -1.97 -1.45
N SER A 82 -13.61 -1.11 -0.55
CA SER A 82 -12.95 0.16 -0.23
C SER A 82 -11.54 -0.07 0.34
N GLU A 83 -11.38 -1.01 1.29
CA GLU A 83 -10.07 -1.36 1.85
C GLU A 83 -9.08 -1.87 0.79
N TYR A 84 -9.56 -2.66 -0.18
CA TYR A 84 -8.73 -3.11 -1.30
C TYR A 84 -8.29 -1.96 -2.23
N ILE A 85 -9.18 -0.98 -2.47
CA ILE A 85 -8.85 0.22 -3.23
C ILE A 85 -7.76 1.01 -2.52
N ASP A 86 -7.92 1.24 -1.21
CA ASP A 86 -6.92 1.95 -0.39
C ASP A 86 -5.57 1.23 -0.42
N ALA A 87 -5.55 -0.09 -0.24
CA ALA A 87 -4.32 -0.88 -0.32
C ALA A 87 -3.67 -0.82 -1.71
N THR A 88 -4.47 -0.74 -2.78
CA THR A 88 -3.96 -0.57 -4.15
C THR A 88 -3.36 0.82 -4.37
N VAL A 89 -3.96 1.86 -3.78
CA VAL A 89 -3.39 3.22 -3.79
C VAL A 89 -2.08 3.26 -3.02
N ASP A 90 -2.01 2.62 -1.85
CA ASP A 90 -0.80 2.51 -1.03
C ASP A 90 0.37 1.90 -1.83
N VAL A 91 0.12 0.80 -2.56
CA VAL A 91 1.14 0.16 -3.43
C VAL A 91 1.66 1.13 -4.49
N LYS A 92 0.77 1.89 -5.15
CA LYS A 92 1.17 2.88 -6.16
C LYS A 92 2.01 3.99 -5.55
N LEU A 93 1.62 4.49 -4.38
CA LEU A 93 2.33 5.56 -3.69
C LEU A 93 3.73 5.10 -3.23
N ASN A 94 3.83 3.89 -2.67
CA ASN A 94 5.11 3.32 -2.26
C ASN A 94 6.03 3.04 -3.47
N ASN A 95 5.47 2.67 -4.62
CA ASN A 95 6.25 2.56 -5.86
C ASN A 95 6.82 3.93 -6.28
N VAL A 96 6.02 5.00 -6.22
CA VAL A 96 6.48 6.37 -6.48
C VAL A 96 7.59 6.79 -5.52
N TYR A 97 7.48 6.47 -4.23
CA TYR A 97 8.53 6.77 -3.25
C TYR A 97 9.82 6.00 -3.52
N LEU A 98 9.74 4.72 -3.88
CA LEU A 98 10.90 3.94 -4.28
C LEU A 98 11.57 4.51 -5.54
N LYS A 99 10.79 4.91 -6.54
CA LYS A 99 11.33 5.59 -7.74
C LYS A 99 11.99 6.92 -7.40
N LYS A 100 11.43 7.67 -6.45
CA LYS A 100 12.01 8.92 -5.95
C LYS A 100 13.35 8.68 -5.25
N SER A 101 13.42 7.70 -4.33
CA SER A 101 14.65 7.42 -3.58
C SER A 101 15.75 6.80 -4.43
N THR A 102 15.39 6.09 -5.50
CA THR A 102 16.34 5.57 -6.51
C THR A 102 16.72 6.59 -7.61
N GLY A 103 16.09 7.77 -7.63
CA GLY A 103 16.35 8.81 -8.63
C GLY A 103 15.75 8.55 -10.02
N THR A 104 14.87 7.56 -10.16
CA THR A 104 14.27 7.12 -11.43
C THR A 104 12.88 7.70 -11.70
N LEU A 105 12.37 8.58 -10.82
CA LEU A 105 11.00 9.09 -10.90
C LEU A 105 10.68 9.84 -12.21
N TYR A 106 11.65 10.57 -12.76
CA TYR A 106 11.51 11.38 -13.98
C TYR A 106 12.28 10.81 -15.17
N GLN A 107 12.81 9.58 -15.05
CA GLN A 107 13.48 8.91 -16.16
C GLN A 107 12.40 8.17 -16.98
N GLU A 108 12.23 8.57 -18.24
CA GLU A 108 11.29 7.98 -19.20
C GLU A 108 11.59 6.50 -19.49
#